data_AF-A0A931QLG7-F1
#
_entry.id   AF-A0A931QLG7-F1
#
_cell.length_a   1.000
_cell.length_b   1.000
_cell.length_c   1.000
_cell.angle_alpha   90.00
_cell.angle_beta   90.00
_cell.angle_gamma   90.00
#
_symmetry.space_group_name_H-M   'P 1'
#
loop_
_entity.id
_entity.type
_entity.pdbx_description
1 polymer ?
#
loop_
_entity_poly.entity_id
_entity_poly.type
_entity_poly.pdbx_seq_one_letter_code
_entity_poly.pdbx_strand_id
1 'polypeptide(L)' 'MFGIGVPELIVIFVIALLVFGPKKLPDLARAVGKGFAEFKRATQEVKET' A
#
# COMPACT_ATOMS: atom_id res chain seq x y z
N MET A 1 -5.76 -25.96 10.02
CA MET A 1 -5.32 -26.08 8.61
C MET A 1 -5.50 -24.74 7.89
N PHE A 2 -5.00 -23.64 8.46
CA PHE A 2 -5.19 -22.31 7.87
C PHE A 2 -4.01 -21.45 8.28
N GLY A 3 -3.33 -20.89 7.30
CA GLY A 3 -2.21 -19.98 7.52
C GLY A 3 -1.26 -20.09 6.36
N ILE A 4 -1.42 -19.18 5.39
CA ILE A 4 -0.27 -18.74 4.61
C ILE A 4 0.73 -18.25 5.67
N GLY A 5 1.76 -19.04 5.90
CA GLY A 5 2.78 -18.70 6.87
C GLY A 5 3.55 -17.47 6.38
N VAL A 6 4.34 -16.91 7.29
CA VAL A 6 5.32 -15.87 6.93
C VAL A 6 6.20 -16.32 5.74
N PRO A 7 6.66 -17.59 5.65
CA PRO A 7 7.43 -18.05 4.49
C PRO A 7 6.69 -17.95 3.15
N GLU A 8 5.43 -18.41 3.09
CA GLU A 8 4.62 -18.39 1.88
C GLU A 8 4.30 -16.95 1.44
N LEU A 9 4.02 -16.06 2.40
CA LEU A 9 3.85 -14.63 2.13
C LEU A 9 5.10 -13.99 1.52
N ILE A 10 6.29 -14.35 2.01
CA ILE A 10 7.56 -13.85 1.47
C ILE A 10 7.74 -14.32 0.02
N VAL A 11 7.44 -15.59 -0.28
CA VAL A 11 7.55 -16.11 -1.66
C VAL A 11 6.62 -15.34 -2.61
N ILE A 12 5.36 -15.15 -2.21
CA ILE A 12 4.40 -14.35 -2.99
C ILE A 12 4.90 -12.92 -3.17
N PHE A 13 5.45 -12.31 -2.12
CA PHE A 13 5.98 -10.95 -2.17
C PHE A 13 7.17 -10.84 -3.12
N VAL A 14 8.09 -11.81 -3.11
CA VAL A 14 9.22 -11.85 -4.06
C VAL A 14 8.72 -11.94 -5.50
N ILE A 15 7.75 -12.80 -5.78
CA ILE A 15 7.15 -12.90 -7.13
C ILE A 15 6.49 -11.57 -7.53
N ALA A 16 5.73 -10.96 -6.63
CA ALA A 16 5.12 -9.65 -6.87
C ALA A 16 6.18 -8.57 -7.14
N LEU A 17 7.29 -8.56 -6.40
CA LEU A 17 8.41 -7.66 -6.63
C LEU A 17 9.12 -7.90 -7.96
N LEU A 18 9.16 -9.13 -8.48
CA LEU A 18 9.72 -9.41 -9.80
C LEU A 18 8.81 -8.88 -10.92
N VAL A 19 7.48 -9.00 -10.75
CA VAL A 19 6.49 -8.51 -11.73
C VAL A 19 6.40 -6.99 -11.72
N PHE A 20 6.24 -6.38 -10.55
CA PHE A 20 6.03 -4.94 -10.42
C PHE A 20 7.34 -4.15 -10.28
N GLY A 21 8.42 -4.79 -9.84
CA GLY A 21 9.71 -4.15 -9.54
C GLY A 21 9.73 -3.52 -8.13
N PRO A 22 10.81 -3.72 -7.34
CA PRO A 22 10.90 -3.18 -5.98
C PRO A 22 10.95 -1.65 -5.93
N LYS A 23 11.33 -1.00 -7.04
CA LYS A 23 11.35 0.46 -7.14
C LYS A 23 9.95 1.08 -7.31
N LYS A 24 9.01 0.36 -7.95
CA LYS A 24 7.65 0.88 -8.17
C LYS A 24 6.77 0.82 -6.93
N LEU A 25 7.08 -0.09 -5.99
CA LEU A 25 6.28 -0.30 -4.79
C LEU A 25 6.30 0.92 -3.85
N PRO A 26 7.46 1.55 -3.55
CA PRO A 26 7.52 2.82 -2.83
C PRO A 26 6.83 3.98 -3.55
N ASP A 27 6.94 4.05 -4.88
CA ASP A 27 6.31 5.12 -5.66
C ASP A 27 4.78 5.02 -5.62
N LEU A 28 4.23 3.81 -5.76
CA LEU A 28 2.81 3.51 -5.55
C LEU A 28 2.35 3.87 -4.14
N ALA A 29 3.11 3.45 -3.12
CA ALA A 29 2.79 3.76 -1.73
C ALA A 29 2.80 5.27 -1.46
N ARG A 30 3.75 6.02 -2.03
CA ARG A 30 3.81 7.49 -1.93
C ARG A 30 2.63 8.16 -2.64
N ALA A 31 2.27 7.71 -3.84
CA ALA A 31 1.15 8.25 -4.59
C ALA A 31 -0.18 8.02 -3.85
N VAL A 32 -0.42 6.79 -3.42
CA VAL A 32 -1.62 6.43 -2.63
C VAL A 32 -1.62 7.17 -1.29
N GLY A 33 -0.48 7.23 -0.60
CA GLY A 33 -0.36 7.93 0.68
C GLY A 33 -0.64 9.42 0.59
N LYS A 34 -0.17 10.10 -0.47
CA LYS A 34 -0.51 11.50 -0.74
C LYS A 34 -2.01 11.68 -0.97
N GLY A 35 -2.61 10.86 -1.84
CA GLY A 35 -4.06 10.93 -2.09
C GLY A 35 -4.88 10.66 -0.82
N PHE A 36 -4.46 9.71 0.01
CA PHE A 36 -5.15 9.42 1.28
C PHE A 36 -5.01 10.56 2.30
N ALA A 37 -3.84 11.22 2.33
CA ALA A 37 -3.61 12.38 3.19
C ALA A 37 -4.45 13.59 2.76
N GLU A 38 -4.54 13.86 1.45
CA GLU A 38 -5.39 14.91 0.89
C GLU A 38 -6.88 14.61 1.13
N PHE A 39 -7.31 13.36 0.89
CA PHE A 39 -8.67 12.92 1.19
C PHE A 39 -9.03 13.10 2.67
N LYS A 40 -8.12 12.75 3.57
CA LYS A 40 -8.30 12.93 5.01
C LYS A 40 -8.44 14.41 5.39
N ARG A 41 -7.61 15.28 4.82
CA ARG A 41 -7.68 16.74 5.05
C ARG A 41 -9.01 17.32 4.58
N ALA A 42 -9.42 17.02 3.35
CA ALA A 42 -10.69 17.49 2.80
C ALA A 42 -11.89 16.99 3.65
N THR A 43 -11.86 15.73 4.07
CA THR A 43 -12.91 15.17 4.95
C THR A 43 -12.95 15.86 6.31
N GLN A 44 -11.80 16.28 6.84
CA GLN A 44 -11.73 16.99 8.13
C GLN A 44 -12.25 18.44 8.01
N GLU A 45 -11.91 19.14 6.94
CA GLU A 45 -12.40 20.50 6.65
C GLU A 45 -13.94 20.53 6.47
N VAL A 46 -14.49 19.52 5.79
CA VAL A 46 -15.95 19.34 5.64
C VAL A 46 -16.63 19.03 6.98
N LYS A 47 -15.93 18.38 7.92
CA LYS A 47 -16.49 18.04 9.24
C LYS A 47 -16.45 19.21 10.23
N GLU A 48 -15.54 20.15 10.03
CA GLU A 48 -15.37 21.33 10.89
C GLU A 48 -16.25 22.52 10.45
N THR A 49 -16.99 22.38 9.33
CA THR A 49 -18.03 23.32 8.85
C THR A 49 -19.42 22.75 9.13
#